data_AF-A0A661NTQ9-F1
#
_entry.id   AF-A0A661NTQ9-F1
#
_cell.length_a   1.000
_cell.length_b   1.000
_cell.length_c   1.000
_cell.angle_alpha   90.00
_cell.angle_beta   90.00
_cell.angle_gamma   90.00
#
_symmetry.space_group_name_H-M   'P 1'
#
loop_
_entity.id
_entity.type
_entity.pdbx_description
1 polymer ?
#
loop_
_entity_poly.entity_id
_entity_poly.type
_entity_poly.pdbx_seq_one_letter_code
_entity_poly.pdbx_strand_id
1 'polypeptide(L)'
;MIVEVKYHTFTAFSNDCTGQLARGGLFLRLDQALEQYQHLQVRLQAPDGESFELSGRVLQVIAGQGLAVEFPGLDEKLLERLLQHARRGGAETAAGPQGNDPEVRLLRESPAPDKGAAAAASRQSLPAQLEQMTVAQKRQSALHGNKDMRWALIRDRNKTLHPFVLKNPALTLDEVEQIAKLPSVNPDALRTIARNREWTRSLAVCRNLVRNPKTPLKEALQLLQKLPLNELRALARSGNVRTPIQQAARKKVVG
;
A
#
# COMPACT_ATOMS: atom_id res chain seq x y z
N MET A 1 9.98 3.02 -7.82
CA MET A 1 11.37 3.15 -7.36
C MET A 1 11.53 4.51 -6.69
N ILE A 2 12.26 4.60 -5.57
CA ILE A 2 12.41 5.85 -4.82
C ILE A 2 13.88 6.29 -4.87
N VAL A 3 14.11 7.56 -5.21
CA VAL A 3 15.42 8.21 -5.11
C VAL A 3 15.34 9.29 -4.04
N GLU A 4 16.20 9.19 -3.04
CA GLU A 4 16.32 10.18 -1.96
C GLU A 4 17.45 11.15 -2.28
N VAL A 5 17.17 12.45 -2.17
CA VAL A 5 18.11 13.55 -2.39
C VAL A 5 18.16 14.34 -1.09
N LYS A 6 19.25 14.17 -0.34
CA LYS A 6 19.40 14.80 0.96
C LYS A 6 20.34 16.00 0.86
N TYR A 7 19.81 17.17 1.18
CA TYR A 7 20.56 18.41 1.20
C TYR A 7 21.09 18.66 2.60
N HIS A 8 22.38 18.94 2.69
CA HIS A 8 23.03 19.32 3.94
C HIS A 8 23.04 20.85 4.12
N THR A 9 22.98 21.60 3.02
CA THR A 9 22.96 23.07 3.04
C THR A 9 21.72 23.65 2.37
N PHE A 10 21.22 24.77 2.90
CA PHE A 10 20.11 25.49 2.29
C PHE A 10 20.51 26.15 0.97
N THR A 11 21.80 26.46 0.80
CA THR A 11 22.35 26.97 -0.46
C THR A 11 22.20 25.94 -1.59
N ALA A 12 22.60 24.68 -1.38
CA ALA A 12 22.44 23.62 -2.38
C ALA A 12 20.95 23.35 -2.68
N PHE A 13 20.13 23.27 -1.62
CA PHE A 13 18.69 23.08 -1.77
C PHE A 13 18.02 24.22 -2.56
N SER A 14 18.39 25.47 -2.28
CA SER A 14 17.86 26.64 -2.96
C SER A 14 18.30 26.72 -4.42
N ASN A 15 19.56 26.40 -4.70
CA ASN A 15 20.09 26.37 -6.07
C ASN A 15 19.36 25.33 -6.93
N ASP A 16 19.08 24.14 -6.40
CA ASP A 16 18.38 23.09 -7.15
C ASP A 16 16.88 23.41 -7.29
N CYS A 17 16.23 23.95 -6.25
CA CYS A 17 14.85 24.38 -6.31
C CYS A 17 14.62 25.50 -7.35
N THR A 18 15.45 26.55 -7.30
CA THR A 18 15.28 27.74 -8.16
C THR A 18 15.90 27.57 -9.54
N GLY A 19 17.00 26.82 -9.64
CA GLY A 19 17.75 26.63 -10.87
C GLY A 19 17.29 25.45 -11.72
N GLN A 20 16.85 24.36 -11.10
CA GLN A 20 16.48 23.14 -11.82
C GLN A 20 14.99 22.87 -11.75
N LEU A 21 14.43 22.72 -10.54
CA LEU A 21 13.04 22.31 -10.34
C LEU A 21 12.03 23.33 -10.86
N ALA A 22 12.34 24.63 -10.73
CA ALA A 22 11.54 25.70 -11.35
C ALA A 22 11.47 25.60 -12.89
N ARG A 23 12.41 24.90 -13.53
CA ARG A 23 12.43 24.60 -14.97
C ARG A 23 11.85 23.22 -15.30
N GLY A 24 11.29 22.52 -14.31
CA GLY A 24 10.62 21.23 -14.47
C GLY A 24 11.54 20.01 -14.46
N GLY A 25 12.81 20.15 -14.09
CA GLY A 25 13.77 19.04 -14.07
C GLY A 25 14.75 19.07 -12.90
N LEU A 26 15.49 17.99 -12.70
CA LEU A 26 16.54 17.87 -11.71
C LEU A 26 17.59 16.87 -12.18
N PHE A 27 18.86 17.27 -12.11
CA PHE A 27 19.99 16.40 -12.39
C PHE A 27 20.47 15.70 -11.11
N LEU A 28 20.48 14.37 -11.12
CA LEU A 28 20.83 13.54 -9.99
C LEU A 28 22.14 12.80 -10.25
N ARG A 29 23.17 13.09 -9.47
CA ARG A 29 24.47 12.39 -9.55
C ARG A 29 24.34 11.01 -8.90
N LEU A 30 24.14 9.99 -9.73
CA LEU A 30 23.95 8.61 -9.33
C LEU A 30 24.77 7.69 -10.24
N ASP A 31 25.59 6.82 -9.64
CA ASP A 31 26.38 5.81 -10.36
C ASP A 31 25.58 4.55 -10.70
N GLN A 32 24.31 4.48 -10.29
CA GLN A 32 23.44 3.33 -10.54
C GLN A 32 22.75 3.42 -11.90
N ALA A 33 22.74 2.31 -12.63
CA ALA A 33 22.07 2.20 -13.92
C ALA A 33 20.54 2.19 -13.75
N LEU A 34 19.90 3.30 -14.10
CA LEU A 34 18.46 3.39 -14.32
C LEU A 34 18.13 3.42 -15.80
N GLU A 35 16.91 3.04 -16.15
CA GLU A 35 16.46 3.02 -17.54
C GLU A 35 15.92 4.39 -17.96
N GLN A 36 16.15 4.78 -19.21
CA GLN A 36 15.54 5.97 -19.79
C GLN A 36 14.02 5.81 -19.80
N TYR A 37 13.29 6.90 -19.52
CA TYR A 37 11.83 6.97 -19.39
C TYR A 37 11.23 6.20 -18.22
N GLN A 38 12.05 5.66 -17.33
CA GLN A 38 11.58 5.01 -16.11
C GLN A 38 10.93 6.04 -15.17
N HIS A 39 9.77 5.68 -14.61
CA HIS A 39 9.10 6.50 -13.59
C HIS A 39 9.72 6.23 -12.22
N LEU A 40 9.98 7.29 -11.47
CA LEU A 40 10.51 7.24 -10.11
C LEU A 40 9.87 8.28 -9.21
N GLN A 41 9.88 8.00 -7.91
CA GLN A 41 9.57 9.00 -6.88
C GLN A 41 10.90 9.62 -6.41
N VAL A 42 11.00 10.93 -6.44
CA VAL A 42 12.13 11.69 -5.90
C VAL A 42 11.71 12.29 -4.56
N ARG A 43 12.38 11.90 -3.48
CA ARG A 43 12.20 12.51 -2.16
C ARG A 43 13.34 13.49 -1.91
N LEU A 44 13.03 14.78 -1.88
CA LEU A 44 13.96 15.84 -1.48
C LEU A 44 13.89 16.01 0.03
N GLN A 45 15.01 15.96 0.74
CA GLN A 45 15.09 16.25 2.15
C GLN A 45 15.88 17.53 2.36
N ALA A 46 15.22 18.60 2.80
CA ALA A 46 15.82 19.87 3.14
C ALA A 46 16.68 19.76 4.42
N PRO A 47 17.61 20.71 4.66
CA PRO A 47 18.54 20.66 5.80
C PRO A 47 17.85 20.72 7.17
N ASP A 48 16.68 21.35 7.26
CA ASP A 48 15.85 21.40 8.46
C ASP A 48 15.06 20.11 8.72
N GLY A 49 15.22 19.11 7.85
CA GLY A 49 14.55 17.83 7.92
C GLY A 49 13.19 17.78 7.23
N GLU A 50 12.68 18.89 6.67
CA GLU A 50 11.46 18.87 5.87
C GLU A 50 11.68 18.02 4.60
N SER A 51 10.69 17.22 4.21
CA SER A 51 10.78 16.32 3.07
C SER A 51 9.67 16.59 2.06
N PHE A 52 10.03 16.62 0.78
CA PHE A 52 9.12 16.83 -0.35
C PHE A 52 9.19 15.63 -1.28
N GLU A 53 8.03 15.13 -1.71
CA GLU A 53 7.95 13.96 -2.60
C GLU A 53 7.44 14.40 -3.97
N LEU A 54 8.18 14.05 -5.01
CA LEU A 54 7.95 14.45 -6.39
C LEU A 54 7.89 13.21 -7.27
N SER A 55 6.86 13.10 -8.10
CA SER A 55 6.77 12.06 -9.12
C SER A 55 7.49 12.52 -10.38
N GLY A 56 8.56 11.83 -10.76
CA GLY A 56 9.39 12.19 -11.91
C GLY A 56 9.64 11.02 -12.86
N ARG A 57 10.24 11.34 -14.00
CA ARG A 57 10.63 10.38 -15.03
C ARG A 57 12.07 10.63 -15.47
N VAL A 58 12.85 9.57 -15.67
CA VAL A 58 14.21 9.70 -16.22
C VAL A 58 14.11 10.18 -17.68
N LEU A 59 14.57 11.38 -17.98
CA LEU A 59 14.62 11.90 -19.35
C LEU A 59 15.84 11.33 -20.10
N GLN A 60 16.99 11.28 -19.43
CA GLN A 60 18.24 10.82 -20.01
C GLN A 60 19.20 10.29 -18.93
N VAL A 61 19.93 9.23 -19.27
CA VAL A 61 21.02 8.68 -18.46
C VAL A 61 22.34 9.13 -19.06
N ILE A 62 23.19 9.79 -18.29
CA ILE A 62 24.52 10.25 -18.72
C ILE A 62 25.57 9.38 -18.05
N ALA A 63 26.20 8.50 -18.83
CA ALA A 63 27.18 7.54 -18.34
C ALA A 63 28.32 8.24 -17.58
N GLY A 64 28.54 7.84 -16.32
CA GLY A 64 29.57 8.40 -15.45
C GLY A 64 29.31 9.81 -14.91
N GLN A 65 28.12 10.38 -15.15
CA GLN A 65 27.77 11.72 -14.65
C GLN A 65 26.47 11.75 -13.83
N GLY A 66 25.45 10.97 -14.21
CA GLY A 66 24.19 10.90 -13.49
C GLY A 66 22.93 10.80 -14.37
N LEU A 67 21.79 11.20 -13.81
CA LEU A 67 20.46 11.06 -14.39
C LEU A 67 19.78 12.42 -14.49
N ALA A 68 19.29 12.78 -15.68
CA ALA A 68 18.37 13.90 -15.84
C ALA A 68 16.94 13.40 -15.60
N VAL A 69 16.26 13.96 -14.60
CA VAL A 69 14.88 13.64 -14.25
C VAL A 69 14.00 14.83 -14.58
N GLU A 70 12.85 14.58 -15.21
CA GLU A 70 11.80 15.57 -15.42
C GLU A 70 10.60 15.28 -14.51
N PHE A 71 9.82 16.31 -14.20
CA PHE A 71 8.62 16.22 -13.36
C PHE A 71 7.37 16.64 -14.14
N PRO A 72 6.88 15.79 -15.07
CA PRO A 72 5.70 16.11 -15.86
C PRO A 72 4.47 16.15 -14.94
N GLY A 73 3.91 17.34 -14.74
CA GLY A 73 2.74 17.55 -13.87
C GLY A 73 3.08 17.80 -12.40
N LEU A 74 4.26 18.37 -12.11
CA LEU A 74 4.54 18.90 -10.78
C LEU A 74 3.45 19.90 -10.36
N ASP A 75 2.79 19.63 -9.23
CA ASP A 75 1.74 20.50 -8.69
C ASP A 75 2.30 21.91 -8.43
N GLU A 76 1.71 22.93 -9.04
CA GLU A 76 2.11 24.33 -8.87
C GLU A 76 2.15 24.73 -7.40
N LYS A 77 1.21 24.23 -6.58
CA LYS A 77 1.18 24.52 -5.13
C LYS A 77 2.37 23.91 -4.40
N LEU A 78 2.80 22.72 -4.82
CA LEU A 78 3.97 22.06 -4.24
C LEU A 78 5.26 22.77 -4.66
N LEU A 79 5.35 23.19 -5.93
CA LEU A 79 6.47 23.98 -6.44
C LEU A 79 6.58 25.33 -5.72
N GLU A 80 5.47 26.04 -5.54
CA GLU A 80 5.44 27.29 -4.78
C GLU A 80 5.91 27.08 -3.33
N ARG A 81 5.47 26.01 -2.68
CA ARG A 81 5.93 25.66 -1.32
C ARG A 81 7.42 25.38 -1.28
N LEU A 82 7.95 24.60 -2.23
CA LEU A 82 9.39 24.33 -2.35
C LEU A 82 10.19 25.62 -2.51
N LEU A 83 9.76 26.51 -3.39
CA LEU A 83 10.42 27.79 -3.66
C LEU A 83 10.35 28.74 -2.45
N GLN A 84 9.21 28.79 -1.77
CA GLN A 84 9.06 29.56 -0.52
C GLN A 84 9.98 29.01 0.57
N HIS A 85 10.07 27.69 0.70
CA HIS A 85 10.93 27.02 1.67
C HIS A 85 12.41 27.32 1.42
N ALA A 86 12.84 27.18 0.17
CA ALA A 86 14.19 27.51 -0.28
C ALA A 86 14.57 28.97 0.03
N ARG A 87 13.65 29.91 -0.19
CA ARG A 87 13.86 31.34 0.11
C ARG A 87 13.96 31.63 1.61
N ARG A 88 13.17 30.94 2.44
CA ARG A 88 13.17 31.12 3.90
C ARG A 88 14.46 30.59 4.53
N GLY A 89 14.90 29.40 4.16
CA GLY A 89 16.11 28.79 4.73
C GLY A 89 17.42 29.34 4.16
N GLY A 90 17.42 29.86 2.93
CA GLY A 90 18.60 30.46 2.30
C GLY A 90 19.12 31.74 2.98
N ALA A 91 18.33 32.36 3.85
CA ALA A 91 18.74 33.54 4.62
C ALA A 91 19.61 33.21 5.85
N GLU A 92 19.66 31.95 6.29
CA GLU A 92 20.18 31.58 7.62
C GLU A 92 21.47 30.75 7.63
N THR A 93 22.17 30.55 6.51
CA THR A 93 23.45 29.80 6.54
C THR A 93 24.42 30.24 5.45
N ALA A 94 25.36 31.11 5.83
CA ALA A 94 26.64 31.24 5.16
C ALA A 94 27.66 30.37 5.91
N ALA A 95 28.38 29.52 5.18
CA ALA A 95 29.44 28.61 5.61
C ALA A 95 29.02 27.22 6.16
N GLY A 96 29.23 26.20 5.32
CA GLY A 96 29.17 24.76 5.62
C GLY A 96 29.78 23.95 4.46
N PRO A 97 30.33 22.74 4.69
CA PRO A 97 31.55 22.20 4.06
C PRO A 97 31.48 21.92 2.55
N GLN A 98 32.63 22.03 1.87
CA GLN A 98 32.87 21.53 0.52
C GLN A 98 32.91 19.99 0.54
N GLY A 99 31.79 19.37 0.19
CA GLY A 99 31.62 17.92 0.09
C GLY A 99 30.31 17.63 -0.66
N ASN A 100 30.12 16.39 -1.10
CA ASN A 100 29.08 15.94 -2.06
C ASN A 100 27.63 16.25 -1.59
N ASP A 101 27.19 17.50 -1.77
CA ASP A 101 25.86 18.03 -1.42
C ASP A 101 25.13 18.41 -2.73
N PRO A 102 23.96 17.82 -3.05
CA PRO A 102 23.20 16.85 -2.25
C PRO A 102 23.73 15.40 -2.29
N GLU A 103 23.46 14.66 -1.21
CA GLU A 103 23.68 13.20 -1.17
C GLU A 103 22.49 12.50 -1.85
N VAL A 104 22.73 11.84 -2.98
CA VAL A 104 21.68 11.12 -3.72
C VAL A 104 21.78 9.62 -3.49
N ARG A 105 20.72 9.01 -2.97
CA ARG A 105 20.66 7.58 -2.68
C ARG A 105 19.47 6.92 -3.35
N LEU A 106 19.73 5.84 -4.08
CA LEU A 106 18.67 5.02 -4.64
C LEU A 106 18.14 4.05 -3.57
N LEU A 107 16.87 4.18 -3.25
CA LEU A 107 16.15 3.25 -2.40
C LEU A 107 15.45 2.24 -3.31
N ARG A 108 16.03 1.03 -3.44
CA ARG A 108 15.31 -0.10 -4.04
C ARG A 108 14.10 -0.39 -3.17
N GLU A 109 12.91 -0.32 -3.77
CA GLU A 109 11.67 -0.71 -3.09
C GLU A 109 11.74 -2.19 -2.68
N SER A 110 11.97 -2.43 -1.39
CA SER A 110 10.97 -3.23 -0.68
C SER A 110 9.74 -2.34 -0.52
N PRO A 111 8.52 -2.85 -0.75
CA PRO A 111 7.31 -2.02 -0.88
C PRO A 111 7.16 -1.15 0.37
N ALA A 112 7.19 0.17 0.15
CA ALA A 112 7.33 1.14 1.21
C ALA A 112 6.04 1.29 2.04
N PRO A 113 6.18 1.57 3.35
CA PRO A 113 5.11 2.00 4.23
C PRO A 113 4.73 3.46 3.95
N ASP A 114 3.43 3.74 3.94
CA ASP A 114 2.86 5.07 3.70
C ASP A 114 3.02 5.97 4.95
N LYS A 115 3.48 7.21 4.74
CA LYS A 115 3.74 8.21 5.79
C LYS A 115 2.46 8.96 6.16
N GLY A 116 2.16 8.97 7.46
CA GLY A 116 1.36 10.01 8.11
C GLY A 116 2.09 10.47 9.37
N ALA A 117 3.02 11.43 9.22
CA ALA A 117 3.80 11.97 10.34
C ALA A 117 3.08 13.19 10.93
N ALA A 118 2.34 12.96 12.01
CA ALA A 118 2.03 13.99 13.01
C ALA A 118 1.68 13.32 14.35
N ALA A 119 2.67 12.68 14.97
CA ALA A 119 2.79 12.48 16.42
C ALA A 119 4.11 11.77 16.69
N ALA A 120 5.16 12.55 16.97
CA ALA A 120 6.38 12.04 17.57
C ALA A 120 6.10 11.66 19.03
N ALA A 121 5.40 10.54 19.23
CA ALA A 121 5.33 9.81 20.49
C ALA A 121 5.02 8.34 20.15
N SER A 122 6.07 7.51 20.16
CA SER A 122 6.02 6.04 20.00
C SER A 122 5.84 5.54 18.56
N ARG A 123 6.94 5.24 17.85
CA ARG A 123 6.92 4.27 16.72
C ARG A 123 6.70 2.86 17.28
N GLN A 124 5.52 2.62 17.81
CA GLN A 124 5.07 1.28 18.10
C GLN A 124 4.67 0.63 16.77
N SER A 125 5.05 -0.63 16.59
CA SER A 125 4.59 -1.42 15.45
C SER A 125 3.05 -1.44 15.44
N LEU A 126 2.42 -1.49 14.25
CA LEU A 126 0.95 -1.57 14.13
C LEU A 126 0.30 -2.60 15.07
N PRO A 127 0.90 -3.79 15.31
CA PRO A 127 0.42 -4.73 16.32
C PRO A 127 0.43 -4.16 17.74
N ALA A 128 1.51 -3.49 18.15
CA ALA A 128 1.61 -2.87 19.47
C ALA A 128 0.62 -1.71 19.65
N GLN A 129 0.38 -0.93 18.59
CA GLN A 129 -0.66 0.10 18.59
C GLN A 129 -2.06 -0.51 18.77
N LEU A 130 -2.37 -1.61 18.07
CA LEU A 130 -3.63 -2.31 18.24
C LEU A 130 -3.80 -2.88 19.65
N GLU A 131 -2.74 -3.37 20.30
CA GLU A 131 -2.85 -3.88 21.67
C GLU A 131 -3.22 -2.79 22.68
N GLN A 132 -2.85 -1.53 22.42
CA GLN A 132 -3.16 -0.38 23.28
C GLN A 132 -4.53 0.24 23.00
N MET A 133 -5.12 -0.05 21.84
CA MET A 133 -6.43 0.49 21.48
C MET A 133 -7.57 -0.21 22.22
N THR A 134 -8.50 0.59 22.73
CA THR A 134 -9.78 0.10 23.23
C THR A 134 -10.61 -0.55 22.11
N VAL A 135 -11.56 -1.41 22.47
CA VAL A 135 -12.45 -2.07 21.50
C VAL A 135 -13.23 -1.05 20.66
N ALA A 136 -13.62 0.09 21.27
CA ALA A 136 -14.32 1.17 20.57
C ALA A 136 -13.43 1.86 19.53
N GLN A 137 -12.17 2.15 19.87
CA GLN A 137 -11.20 2.72 18.93
C GLN A 137 -10.90 1.73 17.80
N LYS A 138 -10.69 0.44 18.10
CA LYS A 138 -10.51 -0.60 17.07
C LYS A 138 -11.69 -0.67 16.10
N ARG A 139 -12.92 -0.53 16.61
CA ARG A 139 -14.12 -0.48 15.77
C ARG A 139 -14.10 0.73 14.84
N GLN A 140 -13.75 1.90 15.35
CA GLN A 140 -13.67 3.11 14.54
C GLN A 140 -12.59 3.00 13.46
N SER A 141 -11.44 2.43 13.81
CA SER A 141 -10.35 2.14 12.87
C SER A 141 -10.70 1.05 11.86
N ALA A 142 -11.58 0.11 12.19
CA ALA A 142 -12.08 -0.85 11.21
C ALA A 142 -12.88 -0.15 10.09
N LEU A 143 -13.67 0.86 10.45
CA LEU A 143 -14.56 1.59 9.55
C LEU A 143 -13.83 2.64 8.69
N HIS A 144 -12.80 3.29 9.24
CA HIS A 144 -12.13 4.44 8.60
C HIS A 144 -10.62 4.25 8.39
N GLY A 145 -10.07 3.11 8.81
CA GLY A 145 -8.64 2.83 8.72
C GLY A 145 -8.16 2.54 7.31
N ASN A 146 -6.86 2.76 7.11
CA ASN A 146 -6.15 2.41 5.89
C ASN A 146 -6.07 0.87 5.69
N LYS A 147 -5.53 0.46 4.53
CA LYS A 147 -5.40 -0.95 4.16
C LYS A 147 -4.67 -1.79 5.22
N ASP A 148 -3.56 -1.28 5.77
CA ASP A 148 -2.76 -2.01 6.76
C ASP A 148 -3.51 -2.20 8.08
N MET A 149 -4.23 -1.17 8.53
CA MET A 149 -5.07 -1.23 9.73
C MET A 149 -6.19 -2.26 9.56
N ARG A 150 -6.87 -2.28 8.41
CA ARG A 150 -7.90 -3.32 8.11
C ARG A 150 -7.30 -4.71 8.13
N TRP A 151 -6.13 -4.89 7.51
CA TRP A 151 -5.42 -6.17 7.49
C TRP A 151 -5.04 -6.66 8.88
N ALA A 152 -4.56 -5.74 9.73
CA ALA A 152 -4.22 -6.04 11.10
C ALA A 152 -5.49 -6.39 11.92
N LEU A 153 -6.59 -5.65 11.75
CA LEU A 153 -7.87 -5.88 12.44
C LEU A 153 -8.57 -7.18 12.04
N ILE A 154 -8.40 -7.66 10.80
CA ILE A 154 -8.89 -8.99 10.38
C ILE A 154 -8.12 -10.14 11.06
N ARG A 155 -6.86 -9.90 11.44
CA ARG A 155 -6.02 -10.88 12.13
C ARG A 155 -6.05 -10.72 13.64
N ASP A 156 -6.62 -9.64 14.16
CA ASP A 156 -6.74 -9.34 15.59
C ASP A 156 -7.40 -10.49 16.37
N ARG A 157 -7.05 -10.61 17.65
CA ARG A 157 -7.63 -11.64 18.54
C ARG A 157 -9.14 -11.48 18.69
N ASN A 158 -9.64 -10.24 18.65
CA ASN A 158 -11.06 -9.94 18.77
C ASN A 158 -11.79 -10.04 17.42
N LYS A 159 -12.42 -11.19 17.20
CA LYS A 159 -13.14 -11.49 15.95
C LYS A 159 -14.49 -10.78 15.80
N THR A 160 -14.93 -10.00 16.80
CA THR A 160 -16.14 -9.16 16.72
C THR A 160 -15.93 -7.94 15.82
N LEU A 161 -14.68 -7.62 15.47
CA LEU A 161 -14.32 -6.48 14.62
C LEU A 161 -14.50 -6.74 13.12
N HIS A 162 -14.47 -8.02 12.69
CA HIS A 162 -14.51 -8.36 11.26
C HIS A 162 -15.71 -7.79 10.50
N PRO A 163 -16.96 -7.81 11.02
CA PRO A 163 -18.10 -7.21 10.32
C PRO A 163 -17.93 -5.70 10.10
N PHE A 164 -17.18 -4.99 10.95
CA PHE A 164 -16.91 -3.57 10.79
C PHE A 164 -15.85 -3.33 9.71
N VAL A 165 -14.84 -4.20 9.61
CA VAL A 165 -13.86 -4.12 8.52
C VAL A 165 -14.55 -4.28 7.16
N LEU A 166 -15.54 -5.19 7.08
CA LEU A 166 -16.33 -5.39 5.86
C LEU A 166 -17.25 -4.22 5.48
N LYS A 167 -17.51 -3.30 6.41
CA LYS A 167 -18.33 -2.09 6.16
C LYS A 167 -17.49 -0.88 5.74
N ASN A 168 -16.16 -1.01 5.67
CA ASN A 168 -15.29 0.07 5.26
C ASN A 168 -15.49 0.37 3.76
N PRO A 169 -15.76 1.62 3.36
CA PRO A 169 -16.01 1.98 1.96
C PRO A 169 -14.77 1.84 1.07
N ALA A 170 -13.56 1.89 1.65
CA ALA A 170 -12.30 1.73 0.94
C ALA A 170 -11.87 0.25 0.79
N LEU A 171 -12.75 -0.70 1.12
CA LEU A 171 -12.48 -2.13 0.99
C LEU A 171 -12.56 -2.57 -0.47
N THR A 172 -11.47 -3.15 -0.98
CA THR A 172 -11.36 -3.59 -2.37
C THR A 172 -11.76 -5.06 -2.55
N LEU A 173 -12.08 -5.45 -3.79
CA LEU A 173 -12.42 -6.85 -4.13
C LEU A 173 -11.26 -7.82 -3.85
N ASP A 174 -10.01 -7.40 -4.10
CA ASP A 174 -8.81 -8.19 -3.80
C ASP A 174 -8.69 -8.48 -2.30
N GLU A 175 -8.91 -7.47 -1.45
CA GLU A 175 -8.93 -7.66 0.00
C GLU A 175 -10.03 -8.65 0.42
N VAL A 176 -11.23 -8.56 -0.16
CA VAL A 176 -12.32 -9.50 0.13
C VAL A 176 -11.96 -10.93 -0.27
N GLU A 177 -11.30 -11.13 -1.40
CA GLU A 177 -10.83 -12.45 -1.84
C GLU A 177 -9.84 -13.05 -0.84
N GLN A 178 -8.88 -12.25 -0.38
CA GLN A 178 -7.89 -12.68 0.60
C GLN A 178 -8.52 -12.95 1.97
N ILE A 179 -9.48 -12.13 2.41
CA ILE A 179 -10.23 -12.35 3.66
C ILE A 179 -11.03 -13.66 3.58
N ALA A 180 -11.69 -13.95 2.46
CA ALA A 180 -12.46 -15.17 2.27
C ALA A 180 -11.62 -16.45 2.40
N LYS A 181 -10.31 -16.38 2.10
CA LYS A 181 -9.37 -17.50 2.22
C LYS A 181 -8.96 -17.80 3.66
N LEU A 182 -9.06 -16.83 4.57
CA LEU A 182 -8.53 -16.96 5.93
C LEU A 182 -9.41 -17.84 6.84
N PRO A 183 -8.86 -18.91 7.45
CA PRO A 183 -9.62 -19.77 8.37
C PRO A 183 -9.85 -19.11 9.75
N SER A 184 -9.17 -17.99 10.04
CA SER A 184 -9.29 -17.24 11.29
C SER A 184 -10.48 -16.26 11.32
N VAL A 185 -11.19 -16.10 10.20
CA VAL A 185 -12.29 -15.13 10.07
C VAL A 185 -13.56 -15.66 10.73
N ASN A 186 -14.35 -14.74 11.29
CA ASN A 186 -15.61 -15.04 11.97
C ASN A 186 -16.64 -15.55 10.94
N PRO A 187 -17.36 -16.66 11.21
CA PRO A 187 -18.45 -17.14 10.38
C PRO A 187 -19.47 -16.07 9.96
N ASP A 188 -19.79 -15.10 10.82
CA ASP A 188 -20.72 -14.02 10.48
C ASP A 188 -20.16 -13.06 9.42
N ALA A 189 -18.86 -12.77 9.48
CA ALA A 189 -18.20 -11.97 8.45
C ALA A 189 -18.16 -12.74 7.11
N LEU A 190 -17.86 -14.04 7.13
CA LEU A 190 -17.90 -14.89 5.93
C LEU A 190 -19.33 -14.98 5.35
N ARG A 191 -20.36 -14.98 6.20
CA ARG A 191 -21.77 -14.89 5.78
C ARG A 191 -22.07 -13.57 5.08
N THR A 192 -21.61 -12.45 5.64
CA THR A 192 -21.75 -11.14 5.00
C THR A 192 -21.11 -11.12 3.62
N ILE A 193 -19.92 -11.72 3.48
CA ILE A 193 -19.26 -11.81 2.18
C ILE A 193 -20.07 -12.67 1.20
N ALA A 194 -20.53 -13.85 1.65
CA ALA A 194 -21.30 -14.78 0.82
C ALA A 194 -22.65 -14.23 0.35
N ARG A 195 -23.26 -13.30 1.11
CA ARG A 195 -24.54 -12.67 0.74
C ARG A 195 -24.38 -11.44 -0.16
N ASN A 196 -23.17 -10.87 -0.25
CA ASN A 196 -22.93 -9.74 -1.11
C ASN A 196 -22.87 -10.18 -2.58
N ARG A 197 -23.80 -9.67 -3.39
CA ARG A 197 -23.91 -10.01 -4.82
C ARG A 197 -22.73 -9.51 -5.63
N GLU A 198 -22.14 -8.37 -5.26
CA GLU A 198 -21.00 -7.79 -5.98
C GLU A 198 -19.76 -8.65 -5.80
N TRP A 199 -19.46 -9.06 -4.57
CA TRP A 199 -18.30 -9.89 -4.28
C TRP A 199 -18.46 -11.33 -4.80
N THR A 200 -19.67 -11.89 -4.73
CA THR A 200 -19.95 -13.25 -5.24
C THR A 200 -20.08 -13.34 -6.76
N ARG A 201 -19.88 -12.25 -7.51
CA ARG A 201 -19.61 -12.32 -8.96
C ARG A 201 -18.22 -12.88 -9.24
N SER A 202 -17.26 -12.65 -8.34
CA SER A 202 -15.93 -13.25 -8.46
C SER A 202 -15.98 -14.73 -8.13
N LEU A 203 -15.59 -15.56 -9.11
CA LEU A 203 -15.44 -17.00 -8.91
C LEU A 203 -14.35 -17.31 -7.88
N ALA A 204 -13.33 -16.46 -7.76
CA ALA A 204 -12.25 -16.63 -6.78
C ALA A 204 -12.76 -16.45 -5.34
N VAL A 205 -13.60 -15.44 -5.09
CA VAL A 205 -14.28 -15.26 -3.80
C VAL A 205 -15.18 -16.45 -3.49
N CYS A 206 -16.00 -16.89 -4.46
CA CYS A 206 -16.86 -18.07 -4.29
C CYS A 206 -16.05 -19.32 -3.92
N ARG A 207 -14.96 -19.58 -4.66
CA ARG A 207 -14.06 -20.71 -4.45
C ARG A 207 -13.44 -20.68 -3.05
N ASN A 208 -12.93 -19.53 -2.63
CA ASN A 208 -12.28 -19.37 -1.32
C ASN A 208 -13.28 -19.59 -0.19
N LEU A 209 -14.50 -19.03 -0.29
CA LEU A 209 -15.55 -19.24 0.70
C LEU A 209 -15.99 -20.70 0.81
N VAL A 210 -16.13 -21.42 -0.30
CA VAL A 210 -16.52 -22.84 -0.30
C VAL A 210 -15.46 -23.71 0.36
N ARG A 211 -14.18 -23.39 0.16
CA ARG A 211 -13.04 -24.13 0.75
C ARG A 211 -12.80 -23.79 2.22
N ASN A 212 -13.24 -22.63 2.69
CA ASN A 212 -13.01 -22.18 4.05
C ASN A 212 -13.85 -22.98 5.07
N PRO A 213 -13.24 -23.59 6.11
CA PRO A 213 -13.95 -24.41 7.08
C PRO A 213 -14.93 -23.62 7.95
N LYS A 214 -14.71 -22.30 8.14
CA LYS A 214 -15.54 -21.43 8.97
C LYS A 214 -16.74 -20.82 8.23
N THR A 215 -16.80 -20.95 6.91
CA THR A 215 -17.97 -20.47 6.15
C THR A 215 -19.21 -21.27 6.56
N PRO A 216 -20.35 -20.64 6.91
CA PRO A 216 -21.58 -21.37 7.22
C PRO A 216 -21.98 -22.33 6.09
N LEU A 217 -22.36 -23.57 6.44
CA LEU A 217 -22.61 -24.64 5.46
C LEU A 217 -23.66 -24.25 4.41
N LYS A 218 -24.74 -23.58 4.84
CA LYS A 218 -25.82 -23.09 3.96
C LYS A 218 -25.28 -22.20 2.83
N GLU A 219 -24.47 -21.21 3.20
CA GLU A 219 -23.90 -20.23 2.25
C GLU A 219 -22.91 -20.93 1.30
N ALA A 220 -22.06 -21.83 1.83
CA ALA A 220 -21.12 -22.59 1.03
C ALA A 220 -21.81 -23.50 -0.02
N LEU A 221 -22.92 -24.17 0.34
CA LEU A 221 -23.70 -24.99 -0.60
C LEU A 221 -24.38 -24.16 -1.69
N GLN A 222 -24.82 -22.93 -1.39
CA GLN A 222 -25.36 -22.01 -2.39
C GLN A 222 -24.28 -21.55 -3.37
N LEU A 223 -23.11 -21.17 -2.86
CA LEU A 223 -21.98 -20.74 -3.69
C LEU A 223 -21.40 -21.87 -4.55
N LEU A 224 -21.48 -23.12 -4.08
CA LEU A 224 -21.08 -24.30 -4.85
C LEU A 224 -21.81 -24.38 -6.20
N GLN A 225 -23.04 -23.88 -6.30
CA GLN A 225 -23.82 -23.89 -7.53
C GLN A 225 -23.29 -22.91 -8.60
N LYS A 226 -22.52 -21.90 -8.18
CA LYS A 226 -21.93 -20.89 -9.07
C LYS A 226 -20.57 -21.31 -9.62
N LEU A 227 -19.96 -22.35 -9.08
CA LEU A 227 -18.62 -22.78 -9.48
C LEU A 227 -18.66 -23.58 -10.79
N PRO A 228 -17.65 -23.44 -11.66
CA PRO A 228 -17.55 -24.19 -12.90
C PRO A 228 -17.27 -25.67 -12.62
N LEU A 229 -17.60 -26.54 -13.59
CA LEU A 229 -17.47 -27.99 -13.47
C LEU A 229 -16.04 -28.45 -13.11
N ASN A 230 -15.02 -27.74 -13.61
CA ASN A 230 -13.61 -28.03 -13.29
C ASN A 230 -13.30 -27.85 -11.80
N GLU A 231 -13.82 -26.78 -11.17
CA GLU A 231 -13.66 -26.55 -9.73
C GLU A 231 -14.47 -27.56 -8.92
N LEU A 232 -15.66 -27.95 -9.38
CA LEU A 232 -16.46 -29.00 -8.73
C LEU A 232 -15.75 -30.36 -8.73
N ARG A 233 -15.11 -30.75 -9.84
CA ARG A 233 -14.27 -31.95 -9.93
C ARG A 233 -13.10 -31.90 -8.95
N ALA A 234 -12.45 -30.74 -8.82
CA ALA A 234 -11.37 -30.56 -7.86
C ALA A 234 -11.86 -30.70 -6.41
N LEU A 235 -13.01 -30.09 -6.07
CA LEU A 235 -13.62 -30.19 -4.75
C LEU A 235 -14.06 -31.62 -4.42
N ALA A 236 -14.60 -32.37 -5.39
CA ALA A 236 -15.04 -33.74 -5.23
C ALA A 236 -13.89 -34.72 -4.86
N ARG A 237 -12.68 -34.45 -5.35
CA ARG A 237 -11.47 -35.26 -5.11
C ARG A 237 -10.64 -34.77 -3.91
N SER A 238 -10.75 -33.50 -3.56
CA SER A 238 -9.98 -32.87 -2.49
C SER A 238 -10.33 -33.39 -1.10
N GLY A 239 -9.31 -33.77 -0.30
CA GLY A 239 -9.45 -34.06 1.13
C GLY A 239 -9.48 -32.81 2.04
N ASN A 240 -9.15 -31.64 1.50
CA ASN A 240 -9.03 -30.38 2.25
C ASN A 240 -10.35 -29.59 2.36
N VAL A 241 -11.50 -30.23 2.13
CA VAL A 241 -12.83 -29.61 2.26
C VAL A 241 -13.74 -30.44 3.14
N ARG A 242 -14.72 -29.76 3.76
CA ARG A 242 -15.72 -30.40 4.62
C ARG A 242 -16.50 -31.48 3.85
N THR A 243 -16.71 -32.63 4.47
CA THR A 243 -17.39 -33.79 3.87
C THR A 243 -18.72 -33.46 3.17
N PRO A 244 -19.63 -32.64 3.75
CA PRO A 244 -20.88 -32.31 3.07
C PRO A 244 -20.68 -31.53 1.76
N ILE A 245 -19.66 -30.67 1.69
CA ILE A 245 -19.32 -29.91 0.47
C ILE A 245 -18.74 -30.85 -0.59
N GLN A 246 -17.86 -31.77 -0.18
CA GLN A 246 -17.27 -32.76 -1.07
C GLN A 246 -18.35 -33.68 -1.68
N GLN A 247 -19.29 -34.17 -0.86
CA GLN A 247 -20.40 -35.00 -1.32
C GLN A 247 -21.34 -34.24 -2.27
N ALA A 248 -21.67 -32.99 -1.94
CA ALA A 248 -22.48 -32.14 -2.82
C ALA A 248 -21.80 -31.87 -4.17
N ALA A 249 -20.47 -31.67 -4.16
CA ALA A 249 -19.69 -31.51 -5.39
C ALA A 249 -19.66 -32.80 -6.22
N ARG A 250 -19.46 -33.97 -5.59
CA ARG A 250 -19.52 -35.28 -6.26
C ARG A 250 -20.85 -35.51 -6.97
N LYS A 251 -21.97 -35.23 -6.27
CA LYS A 251 -23.31 -35.38 -6.84
C LYS A 251 -23.50 -34.53 -8.11
N LYS A 252 -22.96 -33.30 -8.14
CA LYS A 252 -23.03 -32.40 -9.31
C LYS A 252 -22.09 -32.74 -10.46
N VAL A 253 -21.09 -33.59 -10.23
CA VAL A 253 -20.15 -34.03 -11.27
C VAL A 253 -20.63 -35.31 -11.94
N VAL A 254 -21.34 -36.16 -11.20
CA VAL A 254 -21.85 -37.47 -11.66
C VAL A 254 -23.25 -37.38 -12.25
N GLY A 255 -24.09 -36.46 -11.74
CA GLY A 255 -25.40 -36.15 -12.33
C GLY A 255 -25.29 -35.07 -13.39
#